data_AF-A0A3C0W2V3-F1
#
_entry.id   AF-A0A3C0W2V3-F1
#
_cell.length_a   1.000
_cell.length_b   1.000
_cell.length_c   1.000
_cell.angle_alpha   90.00
_cell.angle_beta   90.00
_cell.angle_gamma   90.00
#
_symmetry.space_group_name_H-M   'P 1'
#
loop_
_entity.id
_entity.type
_entity.pdbx_description
1 polymer ?
#
loop_
_entity_poly.entity_id
_entity_poly.type
_entity_poly.pdbx_seq_one_letter_code
_entity_poly.pdbx_strand_id
1 'polypeptide(L)' 'GGVELERPVITSCGSGVTAAILTLGLAVLGRASRLYDGSWAECGARPDAPLAVG' A
#
# COMPACT_ATOMS: atom_id res chain seq x y z
N GLY A 1 6.77 0.80 -16.16
CA GLY A 1 6.23 1.72 -15.13
C GLY A 1 6.94 1.45 -13.82
N GLY A 2 7.14 2.47 -12.99
CA GLY A 2 7.86 2.37 -11.72
C GLY A 2 7.26 3.30 -10.67
N VAL A 3 7.80 3.24 -9.45
CA VAL A 3 7.41 4.09 -8.33
C VAL A 3 8.27 5.35 -8.33
N GLU A 4 7.63 6.52 -8.23
CA GLU A 4 8.31 7.80 -8.05
C GLU A 4 8.49 8.08 -6.55
N LEU A 5 9.72 7.97 -6.06
CA LEU A 5 10.04 8.02 -4.62
C LEU A 5 10.00 9.43 -4.01
N GLU A 6 9.87 10.47 -4.84
CA GLU A 6 9.71 11.86 -4.39
C GLU A 6 8.24 12.20 -4.08
N ARG A 7 7.31 11.30 -4.42
CA ARG A 7 5.89 11.46 -4.10
C ARG A 7 5.51 10.64 -2.86
N PRO A 8 4.46 11.03 -2.12
CA PRO A 8 3.97 10.24 -1.01
C PRO A 8 3.65 8.80 -1.43
N VAL A 9 4.24 7.82 -0.75
CA VAL A 9 4.05 6.40 -1.03
C VAL A 9 3.07 5.79 -0.03
N ILE A 10 2.08 5.06 -0.54
CA ILE A 10 1.22 4.18 0.26
C ILE A 10 1.48 2.74 -0.18
N THR A 11 1.84 1.86 0.76
CA THR A 11 2.00 0.42 0.48
C THR A 11 0.73 -0.34 0.86
N SER A 12 0.32 -1.31 0.04
CA SER A 12 -0.85 -2.16 0.26
C SER A 12 -0.58 -3.57 -0.29
N CYS A 13 -1.28 -4.59 0.23
CA CYS A 13 -1.28 -5.93 -0.32
C CYS A 13 -2.66 -6.60 -0.10
N GLY A 14 -2.70 -7.93 0.07
CA GLY A 14 -3.93 -8.64 0.43
C GLY A 14 -4.42 -8.31 1.85
N SER A 15 -3.51 -8.39 2.83
CA SER A 15 -3.81 -8.35 4.27
C SER A 15 -2.98 -7.35 5.07
N GLY A 16 -2.20 -6.50 4.40
CA GLY A 16 -1.27 -5.54 5.03
C GLY A 16 0.09 -6.12 5.42
N VAL A 17 0.24 -7.44 5.58
CA VAL A 17 1.49 -8.06 6.08
C VAL A 17 2.68 -7.78 5.16
N THR A 18 2.58 -8.10 3.87
CA THR A 18 3.67 -7.82 2.91
C THR A 18 3.90 -6.32 2.74
N ALA A 19 2.83 -5.52 2.80
CA ALA A 19 2.94 -4.08 2.69
C ALA A 19 3.73 -3.46 3.85
N ALA A 20 3.60 -4.00 5.07
CA ALA A 20 4.38 -3.57 6.22
C ALA A 20 5.89 -3.77 6.01
N ILE A 21 6.30 -4.86 5.35
CA ILE A 21 7.71 -5.11 4.99
C ILE A 21 8.22 -4.03 4.02
N LEU A 22 7.41 -3.65 3.03
CA LEU A 22 7.77 -2.59 2.08
C LEU A 22 7.84 -1.21 2.77
N THR A 23 6.90 -0.90 3.65
CA THR A 23 6.93 0.33 4.47
C THR A 23 8.21 0.38 5.32
N LEU A 24 8.59 -0.73 5.95
CA LEU A 24 9.85 -0.82 6.69
C LEU A 24 11.06 -0.58 5.80
N GLY A 25 11.11 -1.19 4.61
CA GLY A 25 12.18 -0.95 3.63
C GLY A 25 12.30 0.53 3.25
N LEU A 26 11.18 1.21 3.01
CA LEU A 26 11.16 2.65 2.73
C LEU A 26 11.66 3.47 3.93
N ALA A 27 11.27 3.11 5.16
CA ALA A 27 11.75 3.75 6.37
C ALA A 27 13.28 3.59 6.54
N VAL A 28 13.82 2.39 6.29
CA VAL A 28 15.28 2.13 6.30
C VAL A 28 16.02 3.01 5.29
N LEU A 29 15.40 3.28 4.13
CA LEU A 29 15.93 4.15 3.09
C LEU A 29 15.70 5.65 3.37
N GLY A 30 15.14 6.03 4.53
CA GLY A 30 14.81 7.41 4.87
C GLY A 30 13.69 8.02 4.02
N ARG A 31 12.81 7.18 3.44
CA ARG A 31 11.71 7.61 2.58
C ARG A 31 10.39 7.60 3.33
N ALA A 32 9.70 8.73 3.30
CA ALA A 32 8.38 8.87 3.91
C ALA A 32 7.36 7.98 3.20
N SER A 33 6.62 7.18 3.97
CA SER A 33 5.59 6.28 3.45
C SER A 33 4.49 6.06 4.49
N ARG A 34 3.35 5.53 4.04
CA ARG A 34 2.26 5.06 4.90
C ARG A 34 1.87 3.64 4.52
N LEU A 35 1.54 2.84 5.53
CA LEU A 35 0.95 1.53 5.35
C LEU A 35 -0.57 1.68 5.30
N TYR A 36 -1.22 1.13 4.28
CA TYR A 36 -2.65 0.83 4.34
C TYR A 36 -2.81 -0.61 4.84
N ASP A 37 -3.01 -0.73 6.15
CA ASP A 37 -3.05 -1.98 6.90
C ASP A 37 -4.28 -2.84 6.55
N GLY A 38 -5.45 -2.22 6.38
CA GLY A 38 -6.66 -2.92 5.92
C GLY A 38 -6.53 -3.52 4.52
N SER A 39 -5.73 -2.89 3.65
CA SER A 39 -5.31 -3.48 2.37
C SER A 39 -6.51 -3.96 1.52
N TRP A 40 -6.33 -4.95 0.63
CA TRP A 40 -7.44 -5.52 -0.15
C TRP A 40 -8.56 -6.11 0.72
N ALA A 41 -8.22 -6.70 1.86
CA ALA A 41 -9.21 -7.26 2.77
C ALA A 41 -10.24 -6.20 3.24
N GLU A 42 -9.81 -4.96 3.46
CA GLU A 42 -10.71 -3.85 3.77
C GLU A 42 -11.35 -3.26 2.51
N CYS A 43 -10.56 -2.84 1.51
CA CYS A 43 -11.13 -2.12 0.37
C CYS A 43 -12.00 -3.00 -0.54
N GLY A 44 -11.67 -4.27 -0.69
CA GLY A 44 -12.46 -5.24 -1.45
C GLY A 44 -13.75 -5.67 -0.76
N ALA A 45 -13.87 -5.47 0.56
CA ALA A 45 -15.10 -5.74 1.31
C ALA A 45 -16.10 -4.58 1.24
N ARG A 46 -15.67 -3.41 0.77
CA ARG A 46 -16.52 -2.22 0.66
C ARG A 46 -17.39 -2.27 -0.62
N PRO A 47 -18.72 -2.19 -0.50
CA PRO A 47 -19.61 -2.27 -1.66
C PRO A 47 -19.52 -1.06 -2.58
N ASP A 48 -19.02 0.07 -2.09
CA ASP A 48 -18.87 1.34 -2.80
C ASP A 48 -17.45 1.57 -3.33
N ALA A 49 -16.51 0.64 -3.08
CA ALA A 49 -15.13 0.85 -3.49
C ALA A 49 -15.02 0.83 -5.04
N PRO A 50 -14.33 1.80 -5.64
CA PRO A 50 -14.04 1.78 -7.07
C PRO A 50 -12.95 0.73 -7.34
N LEU A 51 -13.38 -0.49 -7.67
CA LEU A 51 -12.49 -1.62 -7.95
C LEU A 51 -12.15 -1.70 -9.44
N ALA A 52 -10.86 -1.87 -9.74
CA ALA A 52 -10.43 -2.25 -11.08
C ALA A 52 -10.42 -3.78 -11.20
N VAL A 53 -10.93 -4.29 -12.32
CA VAL A 53 -10.87 -5.71 -12.72
C VAL A 53 -10.06 -5.83 -14.01
N GLY A 54 -9.46 -7.01 -14.23
CA GLY A 54 -8.60 -7.28 -15.39
C GLY A 54 -9.35 -7.51 -16.68
#